data_AF-A0A973W2U6-F1
#
_entry.id   AF-A0A973W2U6-F1
#
_cell.length_a   1.000
_cell.length_b   1.000
_cell.length_c   1.000
_cell.angle_alpha   90.00
_cell.angle_beta   90.00
_cell.angle_gamma   90.00
#
_symmetry.space_group_name_H-M   'P 1'
#
loop_
_entity.id
_entity.type
_entity.pdbx_description
1 polymer ?
#
loop_
_entity_poly.entity_id
_entity_poly.type
_entity_poly.pdbx_seq_one_letter_code
_entity_poly.pdbx_strand_id
1 'polypeptide(L)'
;MTVPRIAITAIAFAAALVPAAADDIPEAMKPIAAAARIFALENNLQDQIGVHDEDEGHIGEKFEVNHAPGEKCTFTLRHRDGPIVETISFDKLSDEYRASRGAKYAALTVPGRAGAVCEIRGSTKRCSDQLAMTLFVDAQAPTELDLAVRALRYLAGICPAAALPF
;
A
#
# COMPACT_ATOMS: atom_id res chain seq x y z
N MET A 1 63.33 -24.51 33.17
CA MET A 1 62.98 -24.10 31.79
C MET A 1 61.49 -24.25 31.64
N THR A 2 60.74 -23.16 31.72
CA THR A 2 59.28 -23.13 31.80
C THR A 2 58.77 -22.33 30.60
N VAL A 3 58.08 -23.02 29.68
CA VAL A 3 57.48 -22.43 28.48
C VAL A 3 56.14 -21.79 28.86
N PRO A 4 55.90 -20.49 28.61
CA PRO A 4 54.59 -19.92 28.83
C PRO A 4 53.65 -20.34 27.69
N ARG A 5 52.51 -20.93 28.07
CA ARG A 5 51.40 -21.24 27.16
C ARG A 5 50.68 -19.94 26.79
N ILE A 6 50.65 -19.64 25.50
CA ILE A 6 49.85 -18.55 24.90
C ILE A 6 48.38 -18.94 25.02
N ALA A 7 47.62 -18.22 25.85
CA ALA A 7 46.17 -18.32 25.88
C ALA A 7 45.61 -17.58 24.66
N ILE A 8 45.10 -18.33 23.69
CA ILE A 8 44.33 -17.78 22.58
C ILE A 8 42.93 -17.49 23.12
N THR A 9 42.68 -16.22 23.44
CA THR A 9 41.34 -15.74 23.80
C THR A 9 40.50 -15.78 22.53
N ALA A 10 39.62 -16.78 22.41
CA ALA A 10 38.60 -16.84 21.38
C ALA A 10 37.69 -15.62 21.54
N ILE A 11 37.76 -14.67 20.61
CA ILE A 11 36.79 -13.60 20.49
C ILE A 11 35.48 -14.26 20.04
N ALA A 12 34.63 -14.59 21.01
CA ALA A 12 33.25 -14.92 20.74
C ALA A 12 32.59 -13.64 20.20
N PHE A 13 32.46 -13.57 18.88
CA PHE A 13 31.50 -12.68 18.21
C PHE A 13 30.10 -13.11 18.66
N ALA A 14 29.67 -12.60 19.81
CA ALA A 14 28.24 -12.43 20.05
C ALA A 14 27.80 -11.37 19.06
N ALA A 15 27.32 -11.81 17.89
CA ALA A 15 26.51 -10.99 17.03
C ALA A 15 25.32 -10.55 17.88
N ALA A 16 25.41 -9.34 18.43
CA ALA A 16 24.26 -8.66 18.97
C ALA A 16 23.26 -8.60 17.82
N LEU A 17 22.24 -9.44 17.89
CA LEU A 17 21.00 -9.25 17.15
C LEU A 17 20.49 -7.89 17.62
N VAL A 18 20.88 -6.84 16.90
CA VAL A 18 20.24 -5.53 17.00
C VAL A 18 18.80 -5.81 16.57
N PRO A 19 17.80 -5.75 17.47
CA PRO A 19 16.43 -5.80 17.02
C PRO A 19 16.29 -4.62 16.05
N ALA A 20 15.90 -4.89 14.80
CA ALA A 20 15.52 -3.84 13.88
C ALA A 20 14.50 -2.97 14.62
N ALA A 21 14.82 -1.70 14.82
CA ALA A 21 13.91 -0.77 15.46
C ALA A 21 12.63 -0.76 14.60
N ALA A 22 11.50 -1.07 15.24
CA ALA A 22 10.20 -0.72 14.71
C ALA A 22 10.16 0.81 14.71
N ASP A 23 10.56 1.41 13.59
CA ASP A 23 10.48 2.84 13.40
C ASP A 23 9.05 3.18 13.00
N ASP A 24 8.32 3.85 13.90
CA ASP A 24 7.03 4.47 13.64
C ASP A 24 7.04 5.21 12.29
N ILE A 25 6.04 4.98 11.44
CA ILE A 25 5.94 5.69 10.16
C ILE A 25 5.58 7.16 10.40
N PRO A 26 6.33 8.10 9.79
CA PRO A 26 6.01 9.52 9.90
C PRO A 26 4.57 9.81 9.48
N GLU A 27 3.87 10.69 10.20
CA GLU A 27 2.47 11.09 9.88
C GLU A 27 2.28 11.49 8.40
N ALA A 28 3.28 12.14 7.81
CA ALA A 28 3.25 12.55 6.40
C ALA A 28 3.23 11.37 5.41
N MET A 29 3.70 10.19 5.82
CA MET A 29 3.77 8.98 4.99
C MET A 29 2.53 8.09 5.15
N LYS A 30 1.71 8.29 6.19
CA LYS A 30 0.49 7.49 6.43
C LYS A 30 -0.51 7.52 5.26
N PRO A 31 -0.78 8.66 4.58
CA PRO A 31 -1.64 8.66 3.39
C PRO A 31 -1.05 7.86 2.23
N ILE A 32 0.27 7.93 2.06
CA ILE A 32 0.99 7.18 1.02
C ILE A 32 0.92 5.68 1.32
N ALA A 33 1.09 5.28 2.59
CA ALA A 33 0.95 3.90 3.03
C ALA A 33 -0.47 3.37 2.79
N ALA A 34 -1.50 4.14 3.16
CA ALA A 34 -2.90 3.78 2.91
C ALA A 34 -3.20 3.66 1.41
N ALA A 35 -2.68 4.57 0.57
CA ALA A 35 -2.84 4.46 -0.88
C ALA A 35 -2.09 3.24 -1.46
N ALA A 36 -0.89 2.95 -0.95
CA ALA A 36 -0.11 1.79 -1.36
C ALA A 36 -0.83 0.47 -1.09
N ARG A 37 -1.57 0.37 0.02
CA ARG A 37 -2.45 -0.77 0.30
C ARG A 37 -3.50 -0.95 -0.78
N ILE A 38 -4.16 0.12 -1.22
CA ILE A 38 -5.20 0.07 -2.26
C ILE A 38 -4.61 -0.39 -3.59
N PHE A 39 -3.46 0.16 -4.02
CA PHE A 39 -2.79 -0.30 -5.23
C PHE A 39 -2.36 -1.77 -5.14
N ALA A 40 -1.82 -2.21 -3.99
CA ALA A 40 -1.40 -3.59 -3.80
C ALA A 40 -2.57 -4.58 -3.93
N LEU A 41 -3.70 -4.24 -3.34
CA LEU A 41 -4.91 -5.06 -3.37
C LEU A 41 -5.59 -5.04 -4.75
N GLU A 42 -5.64 -3.88 -5.41
CA GLU A 42 -6.27 -3.74 -6.73
C GLU A 42 -5.47 -4.47 -7.82
N ASN A 43 -4.14 -4.37 -7.80
CA ASN A 43 -3.26 -4.98 -8.80
C ASN A 43 -2.74 -6.39 -8.43
N ASN A 44 -3.13 -6.95 -7.27
CA ASN A 44 -2.56 -8.18 -6.73
C ASN A 44 -1.01 -8.16 -6.65
N LEU A 45 -0.47 -7.02 -6.19
CA LEU A 45 0.97 -6.76 -6.06
C LEU A 45 1.47 -7.03 -4.64
N GLN A 46 0.90 -8.04 -3.98
CA GLN A 46 1.31 -8.50 -2.66
C GLN A 46 2.83 -8.76 -2.67
N ASP A 47 3.54 -8.24 -1.67
CA ASP A 47 5.01 -8.28 -1.52
C ASP A 47 5.83 -7.49 -2.58
N GLN A 48 5.18 -6.84 -3.54
CA GLN A 48 5.85 -6.05 -4.60
C GLN A 48 5.70 -4.54 -4.39
N ILE A 49 4.59 -4.12 -3.79
CA ILE A 49 4.40 -2.81 -3.18
C ILE A 49 4.50 -3.01 -1.69
N GLY A 50 5.40 -2.27 -1.10
CA GLY A 50 5.53 -2.27 0.33
C GLY A 50 4.79 -1.12 0.92
N VAL A 51 3.86 -1.43 1.80
CA VAL A 51 3.27 -0.48 2.74
C VAL A 51 4.24 -0.41 3.93
N HIS A 52 4.18 0.48 4.91
CA HIS A 52 4.69 0.14 6.24
C HIS A 52 3.74 0.88 7.15
N ASP A 53 3.10 0.11 8.02
CA ASP A 53 2.40 0.47 9.24
C ASP A 53 2.91 -0.53 10.28
N GLU A 54 2.98 -0.14 11.57
CA GLU A 54 3.14 -1.13 12.64
C GLU A 54 1.98 -2.15 12.61
N ASP A 55 0.85 -1.79 11.99
CA ASP A 55 -0.28 -2.66 11.64
C ASP A 55 -0.29 -3.22 10.19
N GLU A 56 0.60 -2.80 9.27
CA GLU A 56 0.44 -3.03 7.82
C GLU A 56 1.72 -3.28 6.97
N GLY A 57 2.97 -3.06 7.44
CA GLY A 57 4.27 -3.56 6.87
C GLY A 57 4.59 -3.41 5.34
N HIS A 58 5.81 -3.67 4.79
CA HIS A 58 7.10 -2.93 4.79
C HIS A 58 7.47 -2.48 3.33
N ILE A 59 8.20 -1.36 3.07
CA ILE A 59 8.45 -0.68 1.76
C ILE A 59 8.98 -1.60 0.62
N GLY A 60 8.43 -1.46 -0.59
CA GLY A 60 8.42 -2.50 -1.62
C GLY A 60 9.64 -2.57 -2.52
N GLU A 61 9.87 -3.75 -3.12
CA GLU A 61 11.05 -4.00 -3.93
C GLU A 61 10.95 -3.51 -5.38
N LYS A 62 9.74 -3.50 -5.97
CA LYS A 62 9.53 -3.32 -7.43
C LYS A 62 8.76 -2.06 -7.80
N PHE A 63 7.79 -1.70 -6.97
CA PHE A 63 6.91 -0.57 -7.22
C PHE A 63 6.95 0.41 -6.05
N GLU A 64 6.77 1.69 -6.37
CA GLU A 64 6.65 2.77 -5.40
C GLU A 64 5.32 3.51 -5.60
N VAL A 65 4.78 3.99 -4.48
CA VAL A 65 3.57 4.81 -4.45
C VAL A 65 3.92 6.16 -3.83
N ASN A 66 3.47 7.23 -4.48
CA ASN A 66 3.70 8.61 -4.06
C ASN A 66 2.50 9.47 -4.44
N HIS A 67 2.45 10.70 -3.93
CA HIS A 67 1.53 11.71 -4.45
C HIS A 67 1.87 12.07 -5.90
N ALA A 68 0.85 12.31 -6.72
CA ALA A 68 1.04 12.93 -8.01
C ALA A 68 1.54 14.39 -7.82
N PRO A 69 2.48 14.87 -8.65
CA PRO A 69 3.01 16.23 -8.52
C PRO A 69 1.89 17.29 -8.56
N GLY A 70 1.78 18.07 -7.49
CA GLY A 70 0.78 19.14 -7.37
C GLY A 70 -0.64 18.69 -7.02
N GLU A 71 -0.90 17.38 -6.86
CA GLU A 71 -2.23 16.84 -6.56
C GLU A 71 -2.21 16.06 -5.24
N LYS A 72 -2.66 16.68 -4.14
CA LYS A 72 -2.59 16.10 -2.79
C LYS A 72 -3.40 14.81 -2.62
N CYS A 73 -4.47 14.62 -3.40
CA CYS A 73 -5.36 13.46 -3.28
C CYS A 73 -5.27 12.47 -4.43
N THR A 74 -4.33 12.71 -5.34
CA THR A 74 -3.99 11.77 -6.39
C THR A 74 -2.69 11.09 -6.03
N PHE A 75 -2.67 9.76 -6.14
CA PHE A 75 -1.50 8.94 -5.89
C PHE A 75 -1.13 8.18 -7.16
N THR A 76 0.16 7.98 -7.36
CA THR A 76 0.73 7.30 -8.53
C THR A 76 1.36 6.00 -8.10
N LEU A 77 1.08 4.91 -8.80
CA LEU A 77 1.88 3.69 -8.78
C LEU A 77 2.88 3.75 -9.93
N ARG A 78 4.16 3.53 -9.63
CA ARG A 78 5.21 3.47 -10.65
C ARG A 78 6.21 2.35 -10.37
N HIS A 79 6.89 1.90 -11.42
CA HIS A 79 8.10 1.12 -11.23
C HIS A 79 9.16 1.98 -10.54
N ARG A 80 9.91 1.41 -9.60
CA ARG A 80 10.93 2.11 -8.78
C ARG A 80 11.83 3.03 -9.63
N ASP A 81 12.36 2.50 -10.72
CA ASP A 81 13.23 3.22 -11.66
C ASP A 81 12.58 3.46 -13.03
N GLY A 82 11.24 3.45 -13.09
CA GLY A 82 10.50 3.45 -14.35
C GLY A 82 9.31 4.40 -14.38
N PRO A 83 8.48 4.28 -15.43
CA PRO A 83 7.34 5.16 -15.61
C PRO A 83 6.22 4.88 -14.60
N ILE A 84 5.33 5.86 -14.45
CA ILE A 84 4.03 5.69 -13.80
C ILE A 84 3.21 4.69 -14.61
N VAL A 85 2.63 3.72 -13.93
CA VAL A 85 1.77 2.69 -14.52
C VAL A 85 0.31 2.87 -14.12
N GLU A 86 0.04 3.57 -13.02
CA GLU A 86 -1.33 3.85 -12.60
C GLU A 86 -1.42 5.11 -11.74
N THR A 87 -2.62 5.71 -11.73
CA THR A 87 -3.00 6.84 -10.89
C THR A 87 -4.39 6.64 -10.32
N ILE A 88 -4.56 6.92 -9.03
CA ILE A 88 -5.86 6.95 -8.34
C ILE A 88 -6.05 8.32 -7.69
N SER A 89 -7.13 9.02 -8.04
CA SER A 89 -7.57 10.27 -7.44
C SER A 89 -8.68 10.00 -6.42
N PHE A 90 -8.34 9.92 -5.13
CA PHE A 90 -9.31 9.59 -4.07
C PHE A 90 -10.32 10.70 -3.82
N ASP A 91 -10.00 11.95 -4.14
CA ASP A 91 -10.95 13.07 -4.15
C ASP A 91 -12.02 12.93 -5.23
N LYS A 92 -11.81 12.08 -6.24
CA LYS A 92 -12.82 11.78 -7.28
C LYS A 92 -13.62 10.52 -6.99
N LEU A 93 -13.26 9.75 -5.96
CA LEU A 93 -14.01 8.58 -5.51
C LEU A 93 -15.07 8.99 -4.49
N SER A 94 -16.15 8.22 -4.40
CA SER A 94 -17.17 8.34 -3.36
C SER A 94 -16.63 7.84 -2.01
N ASP A 95 -17.21 8.37 -0.94
CA ASP A 95 -17.13 7.83 0.41
C ASP A 95 -17.97 6.54 0.61
N GLU A 96 -18.93 6.29 -0.28
CA GLU A 96 -19.71 5.06 -0.32
C GLU A 96 -19.04 3.97 -1.15
N TYR A 97 -19.21 2.71 -0.74
CA TYR A 97 -18.72 1.55 -1.49
C TYR A 97 -19.75 0.42 -1.50
N ARG A 98 -19.67 -0.43 -2.52
CA ARG A 98 -20.44 -1.68 -2.62
C ARG A 98 -19.50 -2.86 -2.44
N ALA A 99 -19.84 -3.76 -1.52
CA ALA A 99 -19.10 -4.99 -1.30
C ALA A 99 -20.04 -6.19 -1.40
N SER A 100 -19.67 -7.19 -2.20
CA SER A 100 -20.36 -8.49 -2.25
C SER A 100 -19.39 -9.59 -1.85
N ARG A 101 -19.67 -10.27 -0.72
CA ARG A 101 -18.86 -11.38 -0.21
C ARG A 101 -19.31 -12.71 -0.80
N GLY A 102 -18.37 -13.48 -1.34
CA GLY A 102 -18.49 -14.90 -1.64
C GLY A 102 -17.77 -15.76 -0.59
N ALA A 103 -17.58 -17.04 -0.89
CA ALA A 103 -17.01 -18.01 0.07
C ALA A 103 -15.50 -17.86 0.32
N LYS A 104 -14.75 -17.31 -0.65
CA LYS A 104 -13.27 -17.12 -0.57
C LYS A 104 -12.82 -15.73 -0.99
N TYR A 105 -13.72 -14.95 -1.59
CA TYR A 105 -13.41 -13.68 -2.22
C TYR A 105 -14.54 -12.68 -1.98
N ALA A 106 -14.23 -11.40 -1.99
CA ALA A 106 -15.18 -10.30 -2.06
C ALA A 106 -14.88 -9.43 -3.26
N ALA A 107 -15.93 -8.98 -3.95
CA ALA A 107 -15.82 -7.86 -4.88
C ALA A 107 -16.09 -6.58 -4.10
N LEU A 108 -15.21 -5.59 -4.23
CA LEU A 108 -15.34 -4.26 -3.67
C LEU A 108 -15.33 -3.24 -4.82
N THR A 109 -16.33 -2.36 -4.88
CA THR A 109 -16.42 -1.30 -5.89
C THR A 109 -16.69 0.04 -5.21
N VAL A 110 -15.89 1.04 -5.56
CA VAL A 110 -16.05 2.44 -5.13
C VAL A 110 -16.37 3.26 -6.39
N PRO A 111 -17.58 3.81 -6.52
CA PRO A 111 -17.93 4.68 -7.63
C PRO A 111 -17.20 6.02 -7.51
N GLY A 112 -17.10 6.74 -8.61
CA GLY A 112 -16.35 7.99 -8.71
C GLY A 112 -16.73 8.81 -9.94
N ARG A 113 -16.00 9.90 -10.16
CA ARG A 113 -16.08 10.71 -11.38
C ARG A 113 -15.11 10.20 -12.45
N ALA A 114 -15.34 10.59 -13.69
CA ALA A 114 -14.45 10.27 -14.81
C ALA A 114 -12.98 10.59 -14.49
N GLY A 115 -12.11 9.61 -14.68
CA GLY A 115 -10.68 9.75 -14.39
C GLY A 115 -10.31 9.62 -12.92
N ALA A 116 -11.13 8.92 -12.13
CA ALA A 116 -10.81 8.55 -10.75
C ALA A 116 -9.67 7.51 -10.69
N VAL A 117 -9.66 6.56 -11.61
CA VAL A 117 -8.58 5.56 -11.75
C VAL A 117 -8.09 5.61 -13.19
N CYS A 118 -6.77 5.68 -13.40
CA CYS A 118 -6.18 5.69 -14.73
C CYS A 118 -4.95 4.80 -14.80
N GLU A 119 -5.03 3.74 -15.62
CA GLU A 119 -3.91 2.87 -15.99
C GLU A 119 -3.14 3.44 -17.18
N ILE A 120 -1.81 3.29 -17.16
CA ILE A 120 -0.89 3.72 -18.20
C ILE A 120 -0.11 2.48 -18.67
N ARG A 121 -0.30 2.09 -19.94
CA ARG A 121 0.41 0.98 -20.57
C ARG A 121 1.13 1.49 -21.82
N GLY A 122 2.45 1.66 -21.72
CA GLY A 122 3.24 2.28 -22.78
C GLY A 122 2.79 3.72 -23.04
N SER A 123 2.28 4.01 -24.23
CA SER A 123 1.72 5.32 -24.61
C SER A 123 0.20 5.43 -24.43
N THR A 124 -0.48 4.36 -24.01
CA THR A 124 -1.94 4.34 -23.87
C THR A 124 -2.35 4.60 -22.43
N LYS A 125 -3.25 5.57 -22.23
CA LYS A 125 -3.89 5.84 -20.94
C LYS A 125 -5.34 5.41 -21.00
N ARG A 126 -5.77 4.55 -20.07
CA ARG A 126 -7.15 4.12 -19.91
C ARG A 126 -7.65 4.57 -18.55
N CYS A 127 -8.76 5.30 -18.54
CA CYS A 127 -9.36 5.78 -17.30
C CYS A 127 -10.73 5.15 -17.05
N SER A 128 -11.04 4.99 -15.77
CA SER A 128 -12.29 4.50 -15.20
C SER A 128 -12.86 5.55 -14.27
N ASP A 129 -14.17 5.54 -14.11
CA ASP A 129 -14.92 6.30 -13.10
C ASP A 129 -15.13 5.50 -11.81
N GLN A 130 -14.57 4.30 -11.70
CA GLN A 130 -14.68 3.45 -10.52
C GLN A 130 -13.36 2.76 -10.18
N LEU A 131 -13.15 2.55 -8.88
CA LEU A 131 -12.14 1.65 -8.32
C LEU A 131 -12.81 0.30 -8.05
N ALA A 132 -12.30 -0.78 -8.63
CA ALA A 132 -12.86 -2.12 -8.49
C ALA A 132 -11.77 -3.12 -8.07
N MET A 133 -12.00 -3.86 -6.99
CA MET A 133 -11.05 -4.80 -6.42
C MET A 133 -11.69 -6.17 -6.20
N THR A 134 -10.92 -7.24 -6.39
CA THR A 134 -11.29 -8.60 -5.98
C THR A 134 -10.35 -9.03 -4.86
N LEU A 135 -10.91 -9.20 -3.66
CA LEU A 135 -10.16 -9.34 -2.41
C LEU A 135 -10.35 -10.75 -1.85
N PHE A 136 -9.30 -11.38 -1.34
CA PHE A 136 -9.41 -12.62 -0.60
C PHE A 136 -10.10 -12.39 0.75
N VAL A 137 -11.02 -13.30 1.06
CA VAL A 137 -11.72 -13.34 2.35
C VAL A 137 -11.54 -14.74 2.90
N ASP A 138 -10.44 -14.93 3.63
CA ASP A 138 -10.24 -16.15 4.41
C ASP A 138 -10.76 -15.96 5.85
N ALA A 139 -10.61 -16.98 6.68
CA ALA A 139 -11.08 -16.95 8.06
C ALA A 139 -10.08 -16.26 9.03
N GLN A 140 -8.98 -15.71 8.53
CA GLN A 140 -7.99 -15.01 9.35
C GLN A 140 -8.29 -13.51 9.35
N ALA A 141 -8.33 -12.93 10.55
CA ALA A 141 -8.60 -11.50 10.72
C ALA A 141 -7.29 -10.75 10.98
N PRO A 142 -7.08 -9.55 10.39
CA PRO A 142 -8.01 -8.85 9.48
C PRO A 142 -8.00 -9.41 8.04
N THR A 143 -9.17 -9.46 7.38
CA THR A 143 -9.27 -9.88 5.97
C THR A 143 -8.83 -8.76 5.02
N GLU A 144 -8.48 -9.07 3.76
CA GLU A 144 -8.13 -8.05 2.76
C GLU A 144 -9.26 -7.02 2.54
N LEU A 145 -10.51 -7.44 2.66
CA LEU A 145 -11.66 -6.54 2.63
C LEU A 145 -11.68 -5.56 3.80
N ASP A 146 -11.33 -6.03 5.01
CA ASP A 146 -11.28 -5.15 6.18
C ASP A 146 -10.13 -4.14 6.04
N LEU A 147 -8.98 -4.56 5.52
CA LEU A 147 -7.84 -3.70 5.23
C LEU A 147 -8.17 -2.65 4.16
N ALA A 148 -8.79 -3.06 3.04
CA ALA A 148 -9.22 -2.13 1.99
C ALA A 148 -10.19 -1.07 2.52
N VAL A 149 -11.19 -1.48 3.30
CA VAL A 149 -12.18 -0.55 3.87
C VAL A 149 -11.55 0.42 4.87
N ARG A 150 -10.59 -0.03 5.70
CA ARG A 150 -9.86 0.84 6.63
C ARG A 150 -9.03 1.88 5.89
N ALA A 151 -8.25 1.45 4.89
CA ALA A 151 -7.46 2.36 4.06
C ALA A 151 -8.33 3.39 3.32
N LEU A 152 -9.45 2.96 2.73
CA LEU A 152 -10.40 3.86 2.07
C LEU A 152 -10.99 4.90 3.03
N ARG A 153 -11.41 4.47 4.23
CA ARG A 153 -11.95 5.40 5.25
C ARG A 153 -10.91 6.39 5.74
N TYR A 154 -9.68 5.94 5.95
CA TYR A 154 -8.58 6.82 6.32
C TYR A 154 -8.33 7.88 5.25
N LEU A 155 -8.23 7.46 3.98
CA LEU A 155 -8.05 8.36 2.85
C LEU A 155 -9.22 9.33 2.67
N ALA A 156 -10.46 8.89 2.85
CA ALA A 156 -11.64 9.77 2.78
C ALA A 156 -11.62 10.88 3.84
N GLY A 157 -11.05 10.62 5.03
CA GLY A 157 -10.85 11.65 6.07
C GLY A 157 -9.82 12.73 5.69
N ILE A 158 -8.91 12.42 4.77
CA ILE A 158 -7.82 13.32 4.32
C ILE A 158 -8.15 13.98 2.97
N CYS A 159 -8.82 13.22 2.12
CA CYS A 159 -9.20 13.52 0.76
C CYS A 159 -10.73 13.47 0.66
N PRO A 160 -11.42 14.53 1.12
CA PRO A 160 -12.87 14.56 1.12
C PRO A 160 -13.39 14.37 -0.30
N ALA A 161 -14.31 13.41 -0.44
CA ALA A 161 -14.86 12.98 -1.71
C ALA A 161 -15.57 14.10 -2.47
N ALA A 162 -15.51 14.04 -3.80
CA ALA A 162 -16.38 14.82 -4.64
C ALA A 162 -17.81 14.29 -4.54
N ALA A 163 -18.78 15.15 -4.17
CA ALA A 163 -20.19 14.78 -4.16
C ALA A 163 -20.62 14.23 -5.52
N LEU A 164 -20.99 12.96 -5.60
CA LEU A 164 -21.51 12.35 -6.82
C LEU A 164 -23.04 12.53 -6.87
N PRO A 165 -23.62 12.93 -8.01
CA PRO A 165 -25.08 12.86 -8.18
C PRO A 165 -25.48 11.39 -8.28
N PHE A 166 -26.24 10.90 -7.31
CA PHE A 166 -26.89 9.59 -7.33
C PHE A 166 -28.20 9.62 -8.12
#